data_AF-A0A959P5I1-F1
#
_entry.id   AF-A0A959P5I1-F1
#
_cell.length_a   1.000
_cell.length_b   1.000
_cell.length_c   1.000
_cell.angle_alpha   90.00
_cell.angle_beta   90.00
_cell.angle_gamma   90.00
#
_symmetry.space_group_name_H-M   'P 1'
#
loop_
_entity.id
_entity.type
_entity.pdbx_description
1 polymer ?
#
loop_
_entity_poly.entity_id
_entity_poly.type
_entity_poly.pdbx_seq_one_letter_code
_entity_poly.pdbx_strand_id
1 'polypeptide(L)'
;MLFYVWFDEQASQLRLNLISAEHTIPPFGAEVKHAPLQEIISDFLTSEHLEGIPLTESSQNESDFINTESSKYILKVYMLII
;
A
#
# COMPACT_ATOMS: atom_id res chain seq x y z
N MET A 1 -10.18 -5.04 18.89
CA MET A 1 -9.66 -5.74 17.70
C MET A 1 -9.47 -4.70 16.60
N LEU A 2 -8.46 -4.82 15.73
CA LEU A 2 -8.24 -3.83 14.67
C LEU A 2 -8.39 -4.49 13.29
N PHE A 3 -9.34 -3.98 12.51
CA PHE A 3 -9.47 -4.28 11.09
C PHE A 3 -8.84 -3.16 10.28
N TYR A 4 -8.00 -3.50 9.31
CA TYR A 4 -7.42 -2.50 8.41
C TYR A 4 -7.23 -3.02 6.99
N VAL A 5 -7.33 -2.10 6.04
CA VAL A 5 -7.18 -2.35 4.61
C VAL A 5 -6.19 -1.38 4.01
N TRP A 6 -5.31 -1.87 3.14
CA TRP A 6 -4.33 -1.07 2.42
C TRP A 6 -4.04 -1.72 1.06
N PHE A 7 -3.58 -0.90 0.11
CA PHE A 7 -3.12 -1.38 -1.19
C PHE A 7 -1.61 -1.56 -1.16
N ASP A 8 -1.16 -2.80 -1.32
CA ASP A 8 0.23 -3.21 -1.47
C ASP A 8 0.63 -3.15 -2.93
N GLU A 9 1.14 -1.99 -3.35
CA GLU A 9 1.56 -1.75 -4.73
C GLU A 9 2.70 -2.68 -5.16
N GLN A 10 3.63 -3.01 -4.24
CA GLN A 10 4.77 -3.90 -4.51
C GLN A 10 4.38 -5.36 -4.70
N ALA A 11 3.18 -5.74 -4.26
CA ALA A 11 2.64 -7.08 -4.45
C ALA A 11 1.40 -7.10 -5.35
N SER A 12 0.98 -5.95 -5.89
CA SER A 12 -0.30 -5.79 -6.61
C SER A 12 -1.51 -6.33 -5.84
N GLN A 13 -1.58 -6.09 -4.53
CA GLN A 13 -2.59 -6.72 -3.67
C GLN A 13 -3.36 -5.73 -2.82
N LEU A 14 -4.69 -5.84 -2.82
CA LEU A 14 -5.50 -5.25 -1.76
C LEU A 14 -5.46 -6.16 -0.52
N ARG A 15 -4.83 -5.70 0.55
CA ARG A 15 -4.65 -6.50 1.77
C ARG A 15 -5.70 -6.17 2.82
N LEU A 16 -6.43 -7.19 3.26
CA LEU A 16 -7.40 -7.11 4.35
C LEU A 16 -6.82 -7.83 5.56
N ASN A 17 -6.71 -7.10 6.67
CA ASN A 17 -6.07 -7.62 7.87
C ASN A 17 -6.98 -7.44 9.08
N LEU A 18 -6.99 -8.43 9.96
CA LEU A 18 -7.68 -8.40 11.24
C LEU A 18 -6.71 -8.88 12.30
N ILE A 19 -6.37 -8.01 13.26
CA ILE A 19 -5.37 -8.31 14.30
C ILE A 19 -5.99 -8.23 15.69
N SER A 20 -5.33 -8.92 16.64
CA SER A 20 -5.67 -8.96 18.06
C SER A 20 -6.01 -7.58 18.64
N ALA A 21 -6.91 -7.54 19.61
CA ALA A 21 -7.24 -6.32 20.35
C ALA A 21 -6.07 -5.76 21.17
N GLU A 22 -5.03 -6.55 21.42
CA GLU A 22 -3.80 -6.10 22.09
C GLU A 22 -2.98 -5.13 21.24
N HIS A 23 -3.21 -5.08 19.92
CA HIS A 23 -2.55 -4.17 19.00
C HIS A 23 -3.55 -3.14 18.47
N THR A 24 -3.26 -1.86 18.74
CA THR A 24 -4.09 -0.74 18.29
C THR A 24 -3.52 -0.01 17.08
N ILE A 25 -2.34 -0.42 16.60
CA ILE A 25 -1.60 0.23 15.51
C ILE A 25 -1.15 -0.86 14.52
N PRO A 26 -1.35 -0.66 13.21
CA PRO A 26 -0.82 -1.56 12.20
C PRO A 26 0.72 -1.58 12.19
N PRO A 27 1.36 -2.72 11.88
CA PRO A 27 2.82 -2.88 11.95
C PRO A 27 3.54 -2.30 10.73
N PHE A 28 3.28 -1.04 10.38
CA PHE A 28 3.95 -0.36 9.26
C PHE A 28 5.17 0.43 9.72
N GLY A 29 6.27 0.34 8.96
CA GLY A 29 7.44 1.22 9.13
C GLY A 29 7.32 2.55 8.37
N ALA A 30 6.29 2.70 7.53
CA ALA A 30 6.01 3.89 6.75
C ALA A 30 5.12 4.88 7.51
N GLU A 31 5.11 6.14 7.08
CA GLU A 31 4.12 7.10 7.55
C GLU A 31 2.73 6.68 7.07
N VAL A 32 1.76 6.64 7.98
CA VAL A 32 0.39 6.21 7.68
C VAL A 32 -0.53 7.42 7.61
N LYS A 33 -1.27 7.53 6.50
CA LYS A 33 -2.40 8.46 6.35
C LYS A 33 -3.70 7.67 6.35
N HIS A 34 -4.64 8.07 7.20
CA HIS A 34 -5.96 7.46 7.22
C HIS A 34 -6.73 7.90 5.97
N ALA A 35 -7.33 6.95 5.27
CA ALA A 35 -8.12 7.21 4.07
C ALA A 35 -9.44 6.43 4.07
N PRO A 36 -10.48 6.93 3.41
CA PRO A 36 -11.70 6.15 3.16
C PRO A 36 -11.39 4.86 2.39
N LEU A 37 -12.12 3.78 2.69
CA LEU A 37 -11.95 2.50 2.00
C LEU A 37 -12.11 2.63 0.49
N GLN A 38 -13.04 3.48 0.04
CA GLN A 38 -13.31 3.73 -1.38
C GLN A 38 -12.11 4.33 -2.10
N GLU A 39 -11.33 5.19 -1.42
CA GLU A 39 -10.11 5.77 -1.99
C GLU A 39 -9.07 4.68 -2.24
N ILE A 40 -8.85 3.80 -1.27
CA ILE A 40 -7.88 2.70 -1.37
C ILE A 40 -8.28 1.70 -2.46
N ILE A 41 -9.58 1.38 -2.55
CA ILE A 41 -10.10 0.52 -3.63
C ILE A 41 -9.91 1.20 -4.98
N SER A 42 -10.17 2.50 -5.08
CA SER A 42 -9.99 3.24 -6.33
C SER A 42 -8.52 3.22 -6.75
N ASP A 43 -7.60 3.50 -5.83
CA ASP A 43 -6.16 3.45 -6.07
C ASP A 43 -5.71 2.07 -6.59
N PHE A 44 -6.22 0.98 -6.00
CA PHE A 44 -5.96 -0.38 -6.46
C PHE A 44 -6.50 -0.62 -7.88
N LEU A 45 -7.76 -0.24 -8.15
CA LEU A 45 -8.42 -0.47 -9.44
C LEU A 45 -7.85 0.39 -10.58
N THR A 46 -7.25 1.53 -10.27
CA THR A 46 -6.60 2.41 -11.26
C THR A 46 -5.10 2.21 -11.34
N SER A 47 -4.53 1.27 -10.58
CA SER A 47 -3.10 0.99 -10.60
C SER A 47 -2.67 0.37 -11.92
N GLU A 48 -1.50 0.76 -12.41
CA GLU A 48 -0.84 0.11 -13.55
C GLU A 48 -0.55 -1.37 -13.27
N HIS A 49 -0.48 -1.76 -11.99
CA HIS A 49 -0.21 -3.12 -11.55
C HIS A 49 -1.47 -3.95 -11.26
N LEU A 50 -2.66 -3.51 -11.69
CA LEU A 50 -3.93 -4.25 -11.48
C LEU A 50 -3.88 -5.68 -12.04
N GLU A 51 -3.26 -5.85 -13.20
CA GLU A 51 -3.08 -7.14 -13.89
C GLU A 51 -1.85 -7.92 -13.38
N GLY A 52 -1.30 -7.51 -12.23
CA GLY A 52 -0.05 -8.00 -11.69
C GLY A 52 1.16 -7.20 -12.16
N ILE A 53 2.32 -7.51 -11.59
CA ILE A 53 3.58 -6.85 -11.92
C ILE A 53 4.15 -7.47 -13.21
N PRO A 54 4.39 -6.69 -14.28
CA PRO A 54 4.96 -7.21 -15.51
C PRO A 54 6.33 -7.84 -15.27
N LEU A 55 6.51 -9.10 -15.66
CA LEU A 55 7.79 -9.81 -15.55
C LEU A 55 8.93 -9.14 -16.35
N THR A 56 8.59 -8.33 -17.35
CA THR A 56 9.56 -7.61 -18.21
C THR A 56 10.21 -6.39 -17.56
N GLU A 57 9.68 -5.88 -16.46
CA GLU A 57 10.26 -4.72 -15.75
C GLU A 57 11.50 -5.05 -14.92
N SER A 58 11.86 -6.34 -14.80
CA SER A 58 13.13 -6.77 -14.19
C SER A 58 14.39 -6.38 -15.00
N SER A 59 14.21 -5.66 -16.11
CA SER A 59 15.27 -5.21 -17.02
C SER A 59 15.35 -3.68 -17.12
N GLN A 60 14.89 -2.94 -16.11
CA GLN A 60 15.13 -1.50 -16.07
C GLN A 60 16.57 -1.25 -15.58
N ASN A 61 17.35 -0.57 -16.41
CA ASN A 61 18.70 -0.13 -16.10
C ASN A 61 18.67 0.67 -14.78
N GLU A 62 19.63 0.39 -13.89
CA GLU A 62 19.84 1.10 -12.61
C GLU A 62 20.01 2.63 -12.77
N SER A 63 20.10 3.15 -14.00
CA SER A 63 20.31 4.55 -14.35
C SER A 63 19.08 5.45 -14.17
N ASP A 64 17.87 4.92 -14.12
CA ASP A 64 16.64 5.74 -14.07
C ASP A 64 16.13 5.98 -12.64
N PHE A 65 16.73 5.34 -11.63
CA PHE A 65 16.37 5.52 -10.20
C PHE A 65 16.99 6.78 -9.56
N ILE A 66 17.85 7.52 -10.27
CA ILE A 66 18.57 8.69 -9.74
C ILE A 66 17.94 9.98 -10.28
N ASN A 67 16.63 10.21 -10.09
CA ASN A 67 16.09 11.59 -10.10
C ASN A 67 14.63 11.74 -9.67
N THR A 68 14.17 10.98 -8.68
CA THR A 68 12.94 11.36 -7.98
C THR A 68 13.35 11.74 -6.58
N GLU A 69 13.21 13.04 -6.24
CA GLU A 69 13.40 13.51 -4.88
C GLU A 69 12.71 12.55 -3.92
N SER A 70 13.41 12.22 -2.83
CA SER A 70 13.00 11.30 -1.76
C SER A 70 11.73 11.79 -1.06
N SER A 71 10.64 11.78 -1.80
CA SER A 71 9.31 12.09 -1.35
C SER A 71 8.96 11.01 -0.35
N LYS A 72 8.83 11.40 0.91
CA LYS A 72 8.50 10.49 2.00
C LYS A 72 7.25 9.70 1.61
N TYR A 73 7.39 8.39 1.46
CA TYR A 73 6.27 7.53 1.08
C TYR A 73 5.23 7.52 2.20
N ILE A 74 3.99 7.88 1.87
CA ILE A 74 2.85 7.90 2.79
C ILE A 74 1.91 6.77 2.39
N LEU A 75 1.72 5.80 3.28
CA LEU A 75 0.83 4.68 3.09
C LEU A 75 -0.61 5.05 3.48
N LYS A 76 -1.55 4.91 2.54
CA LYS A 76 -2.98 5.08 2.82
C LYS A 76 -3.54 3.82 3.45
N VAL A 77 -4.21 3.98 4.59
CA VAL A 77 -4.77 2.85 5.35
C VAL A 77 -6.19 3.19 5.80
N TYR A 78 -7.12 2.28 5.55
CA TYR A 78 -8.46 2.30 6.16
C TYR A 78 -8.38 1.51 7.46
N MET A 79 -8.96 2.03 8.54
CA MET A 79 -8.93 1.38 9.85
C MET A 79 -10.29 1.43 10.52
N LEU A 80 -10.64 0.33 11.17
CA LEU A 80 -11.84 0.17 11.98
C LEU A 80 -11.49 -0.59 13.27
N ILE A 81 -11.74 0.05 14.41
CA ILE A 81 -11.63 -0.59 15.72
C ILE A 81 -12.97 -1.32 15.99
N ILE A 82 -12.87 -2.60 16.30
CA ILE A 82 -14.00 -3.52 16.57
C ILE A 82 -13.89 -4.07 17.99
#